data_AF-A0ABD6AKS6-F1
#
_entry.id   AF-A0ABD6AKS6-F1
#
_cell.length_a   1.000
_cell.length_b   1.000
_cell.length_c   1.000
_cell.angle_alpha   90.00
_cell.angle_beta   90.00
_cell.angle_gamma   90.00
#
_symmetry.space_group_name_H-M   'P 1'
#
loop_
_entity.id
_entity.type
_entity.pdbx_description
1 polymer ?
#
loop_
_entity_poly.entity_id
_entity_poly.type
_entity_poly.pdbx_seq_one_letter_code
_entity_poly.pdbx_strand_id
1 'polypeptide(L)'
;MDLDSNAALRRALLGTRSSPRRSGAAVAAGLFGVTGLFAFASHAAFDAIPEAVLLPFVLLGGLLAVGAAYAGSGLLVSTALVVGPVYGPVTFYAWLISTREAAPVAFVLSFYGHGAPALWAPIAVVLAAGSYAIGALARRFGDRLGLR
;
A
#
# COMPACT_ATOMS: atom_id res chain seq x y z
N MET A 1 8.69 -34.68 -7.91
CA MET A 1 8.18 -33.83 -6.82
C MET A 1 7.15 -32.92 -7.47
N ASP A 2 5.90 -33.37 -7.56
CA ASP A 2 4.82 -32.56 -8.15
C ASP A 2 4.56 -31.37 -7.25
N LEU A 3 5.09 -30.22 -7.65
CA LEU A 3 4.72 -28.95 -7.05
C LEU A 3 3.31 -28.66 -7.54
N ASP A 4 2.33 -29.00 -6.70
CA ASP A 4 0.95 -28.55 -6.89
C ASP A 4 0.97 -27.02 -7.03
N SER A 5 0.91 -26.57 -8.27
CA SER A 5 1.12 -25.16 -8.64
C SER A 5 0.05 -24.28 -8.00
N ASN A 6 -1.14 -24.84 -7.77
CA ASN A 6 -2.21 -24.18 -7.06
C ASN A 6 -1.88 -23.98 -5.58
N ALA A 7 -1.25 -24.96 -4.93
CA ALA A 7 -0.80 -24.84 -3.55
C ALA A 7 0.30 -23.78 -3.40
N ALA A 8 1.24 -23.72 -4.36
CA ALA A 8 2.29 -22.70 -4.40
C ALA A 8 1.72 -21.29 -4.60
N LEU A 9 0.83 -21.12 -5.59
CA LEU A 9 0.16 -19.85 -5.86
C LEU A 9 -0.66 -19.37 -4.66
N ARG A 10 -1.46 -20.26 -4.07
CA ARG A 10 -2.27 -19.96 -2.88
C ARG A 10 -1.40 -19.50 -1.70
N ARG A 11 -0.23 -20.14 -1.50
CA ARG A 11 0.72 -19.74 -0.46
C ARG A 11 1.36 -18.39 -0.76
N ALA A 12 1.66 -18.08 -2.03
CA ALA A 12 2.20 -16.77 -2.41
C ALA A 12 1.17 -15.64 -2.19
N LEU A 13 -0.08 -15.86 -2.61
CA LEU A 13 -1.16 -14.87 -2.50
C LEU A 13 -1.63 -14.66 -1.06
N LEU A 14 -1.84 -15.75 -0.31
CA LEU A 14 -2.48 -15.71 1.01
C LEU A 14 -1.46 -15.80 2.16
N GLY A 15 -0.22 -16.21 1.91
CA GLY A 15 0.77 -16.45 2.97
C GLY A 15 0.54 -17.77 3.70
N THR A 16 1.29 -17.97 4.79
CA THR A 16 1.22 -19.18 5.63
C THR A 16 -0.11 -19.27 6.41
N ARG A 17 -0.43 -20.46 6.95
CA ARG A 17 -1.64 -20.67 7.78
C ARG A 17 -1.63 -19.86 9.08
N SER A 18 -0.45 -19.59 9.62
CA SER A 18 -0.23 -18.77 10.82
C SER A 18 -0.16 -17.27 10.53
N SER A 19 -0.29 -16.85 9.26
CA SER A 19 -0.16 -15.44 8.89
C SER A 19 -1.29 -14.60 9.53
N PRO A 20 -0.96 -13.47 10.19
CA PRO A 20 -1.95 -12.62 10.83
C PRO A 20 -2.64 -11.73 9.78
N ARG A 21 -3.44 -12.34 8.89
CA ARG A 21 -4.11 -11.65 7.77
C ARG A 21 -5.07 -10.55 8.23
N ARG A 22 -5.77 -10.79 9.35
CA ARG A 22 -6.74 -9.85 9.92
C ARG A 22 -6.06 -8.57 10.43
N SER A 23 -4.89 -8.68 11.05
CA SER A 23 -4.16 -7.48 11.49
C SER A 23 -3.62 -6.70 10.31
N GLY A 24 -3.11 -7.36 9.27
CA GLY A 24 -2.68 -6.70 8.04
C GLY A 24 -3.79 -5.90 7.36
N ALA A 25 -4.99 -6.47 7.28
CA ALA A 25 -6.16 -5.76 6.74
C ALA A 25 -6.59 -4.58 7.63
N ALA A 26 -6.60 -4.76 8.96
CA ALA A 26 -6.93 -3.68 9.89
C ALA A 26 -5.93 -2.52 9.82
N VAL A 27 -4.63 -2.82 9.72
CA VAL A 27 -3.57 -1.81 9.56
C VAL A 27 -3.73 -1.10 8.21
N ALA A 28 -3.99 -1.82 7.12
CA ALA A 28 -4.24 -1.22 5.81
C ALA A 28 -5.45 -0.28 5.83
N ALA A 29 -6.56 -0.72 6.45
CA ALA A 29 -7.76 0.11 6.62
C ALA A 29 -7.48 1.33 7.50
N GLY A 30 -6.69 1.18 8.56
CA GLY A 30 -6.24 2.28 9.40
C GLY A 30 -5.39 3.28 8.63
N LEU A 31 -4.42 2.82 7.85
CA LEU A 31 -3.58 3.67 6.99
C LEU A 31 -4.43 4.43 5.96
N PHE A 32 -5.40 3.76 5.33
CA PHE A 32 -6.36 4.39 4.42
C PHE A 32 -7.15 5.49 5.12
N GLY A 33 -7.75 5.18 6.28
CA GLY A 33 -8.57 6.13 7.03
C GLY A 33 -7.76 7.33 7.52
N VAL A 34 -6.57 7.10 8.09
CA VAL A 34 -5.70 8.15 8.62
C VAL A 34 -5.21 9.08 7.51
N THR A 35 -4.73 8.53 6.38
CA THR A 35 -4.23 9.35 5.27
C THR A 35 -5.35 10.12 4.56
N GLY A 36 -6.52 9.51 4.36
CA GLY A 36 -7.70 10.19 3.83
C GLY A 36 -8.21 11.30 4.75
N LEU A 37 -8.31 11.03 6.06
CA LEU A 37 -8.71 12.03 7.05
C LEU A 37 -7.70 13.18 7.15
N PHE A 38 -6.41 12.88 7.07
CA PHE A 38 -5.37 13.90 7.10
C PHE A 38 -5.39 14.80 5.86
N ALA A 39 -5.62 14.22 4.68
CA ALA A 39 -5.85 14.97 3.45
C ALA A 39 -7.08 15.88 3.57
N PHE A 40 -8.19 15.35 4.09
CA PHE A 40 -9.41 16.12 4.36
C PHE A 40 -9.16 17.29 5.31
N ALA A 41 -8.57 17.01 6.48
CA ALA A 41 -8.34 18.01 7.52
C ALA A 41 -7.37 19.11 7.06
N SER A 42 -6.32 18.74 6.32
CA SER A 42 -5.36 19.70 5.78
C SER A 42 -5.99 20.61 4.72
N HIS A 43 -6.81 20.03 3.83
CA HIS A 43 -7.54 20.81 2.84
C HIS A 43 -8.54 21.76 3.53
N ALA A 44 -9.27 21.28 4.53
CA ALA A 44 -10.28 22.08 5.24
C ALA A 44 -9.68 23.21 6.10
N ALA A 45 -8.53 22.97 6.74
CA ALA A 45 -7.93 23.93 7.67
C ALA A 45 -7.01 24.95 6.98
N PHE A 46 -6.30 24.54 5.93
CA PHE A 46 -5.21 25.34 5.33
C PHE A 46 -5.38 25.58 3.82
N ASP A 47 -6.43 25.04 3.20
CA ASP A 47 -6.58 24.96 1.73
C ASP A 47 -5.31 24.44 1.03
N ALA A 48 -4.60 23.54 1.72
CA ALA A 48 -3.29 23.05 1.32
C ALA A 48 -3.32 21.54 1.05
N ILE A 49 -2.47 21.12 0.11
CA ILE A 49 -2.28 19.71 -0.26
C ILE A 49 -1.01 19.22 0.45
N PRO A 50 -1.13 18.38 1.50
CA PRO A 50 0.00 18.05 2.35
C PRO A 50 0.82 16.86 1.80
N GLU A 51 1.23 16.92 0.53
CA GLU A 51 1.85 15.79 -0.17
C GLU A 51 3.12 15.27 0.53
N ALA A 52 3.97 16.21 0.98
CA ALA A 52 5.20 15.90 1.69
C ALA A 52 4.96 15.12 3.00
N VAL A 53 3.78 15.26 3.60
CA VAL A 53 3.40 14.55 4.83
C VAL A 53 2.74 13.21 4.51
N LEU A 54 2.01 13.11 3.39
CA LEU A 54 1.35 11.88 2.95
C LEU A 54 2.32 10.84 2.38
N LEU A 55 3.37 11.26 1.67
CA LEU A 55 4.40 10.36 1.11
C LEU A 55 5.06 9.44 2.16
N PRO A 56 5.45 9.92 3.36
CA PRO A 56 5.91 9.06 4.46
C PRO A 56 4.96 7.92 4.82
N PHE A 57 3.64 8.10 4.73
CA PHE A 57 2.68 7.03 5.00
C PHE A 57 2.69 5.94 3.92
N VAL A 58 2.93 6.33 2.65
CA VAL A 58 3.11 5.36 1.56
C VAL A 58 4.39 4.55 1.78
N LEU A 59 5.48 5.21 2.17
CA LEU A 59 6.75 4.54 2.51
C LEU A 59 6.58 3.60 3.72
N LEU A 60 5.85 4.05 4.75
CA LEU A 60 5.52 3.23 5.91
C LEU A 60 4.70 2.00 5.51
N GLY A 61 3.69 2.17 4.64
CA GLY A 61 2.92 1.06 4.08
C GLY A 61 3.79 0.05 3.34
N GLY A 62 4.74 0.54 2.53
CA GLY A 62 5.73 -0.29 1.85
C GLY A 62 6.67 -1.04 2.81
N LEU A 63 7.13 -0.40 3.87
CA LEU A 63 7.99 -1.01 4.89
C LEU A 63 7.24 -2.08 5.69
N LEU A 64 5.99 -1.79 6.08
CA LEU A 64 5.11 -2.76 6.72
C LEU A 64 4.82 -3.95 5.80
N ALA A 65 4.66 -3.72 4.50
CA ALA A 65 4.49 -4.78 3.51
C ALA A 65 5.72 -5.70 3.41
N VAL A 66 6.94 -5.14 3.49
CA VAL A 66 8.20 -5.91 3.57
C VAL A 66 8.22 -6.75 4.85
N GLY A 67 7.98 -6.12 6.00
CA GLY A 67 7.97 -6.80 7.30
C GLY A 67 6.93 -7.92 7.37
N ALA A 68 5.73 -7.67 6.84
CA ALA A 68 4.67 -8.67 6.78
C ALA A 68 5.07 -9.86 5.89
N ALA A 69 5.64 -9.60 4.70
CA ALA A 69 6.10 -10.66 3.81
C ALA A 69 7.24 -11.47 4.44
N TYR A 70 8.16 -10.81 5.14
CA TYR A 70 9.21 -11.45 5.93
C TYR A 70 8.64 -12.34 7.04
N ALA A 71 7.55 -11.92 7.68
CA ALA A 71 6.85 -12.67 8.72
C ALA A 71 5.98 -13.84 8.18
N GLY A 72 5.86 -14.02 6.86
CA GLY A 72 5.05 -15.10 6.29
C GLY A 72 3.74 -14.67 5.63
N SER A 73 3.45 -13.37 5.55
CA SER A 73 2.24 -12.88 4.88
C SER A 73 2.30 -13.09 3.36
N GLY A 74 1.11 -13.09 2.75
CA GLY A 74 0.94 -13.20 1.31
C GLY A 74 0.91 -11.85 0.62
N LEU A 75 0.99 -11.89 -0.71
CA LEU A 75 0.95 -10.71 -1.59
C LEU A 75 -0.28 -9.84 -1.34
N LEU A 76 -1.44 -10.41 -1.00
CA LEU A 76 -2.66 -9.63 -0.72
C LEU A 76 -2.49 -8.69 0.48
N VAL A 77 -1.81 -9.13 1.53
CA VAL A 77 -1.56 -8.30 2.72
C VAL A 77 -0.57 -7.19 2.36
N SER A 78 0.51 -7.51 1.66
CA SER A 78 1.47 -6.51 1.17
C SER A 78 0.81 -5.48 0.26
N THR A 79 -0.08 -5.92 -0.62
CA THR A 79 -0.85 -5.04 -1.52
C THR A 79 -1.76 -4.13 -0.72
N ALA A 80 -2.53 -4.66 0.24
CA ALA A 80 -3.40 -3.85 1.07
C ALA A 80 -2.63 -2.77 1.86
N LEU A 81 -1.47 -3.12 2.42
CA LEU A 81 -0.64 -2.20 3.19
C LEU A 81 -0.05 -1.06 2.35
N VAL A 82 0.19 -1.27 1.06
CA VAL A 82 0.63 -0.21 0.12
C VAL A 82 -0.55 0.59 -0.40
N VAL A 83 -1.63 -0.09 -0.80
CA VAL A 83 -2.83 0.53 -1.39
C VAL A 83 -3.54 1.44 -0.38
N GLY A 84 -3.62 1.03 0.89
CA GLY A 84 -4.29 1.80 1.94
C GLY A 84 -3.85 3.27 1.99
N PRO A 85 -2.58 3.57 2.33
CA PRO A 85 -2.10 4.94 2.44
C PRO A 85 -2.07 5.71 1.10
N VAL A 86 -2.00 5.01 -0.05
CA VAL A 86 -2.07 5.65 -1.38
C VAL A 86 -3.49 6.09 -1.71
N TYR A 87 -4.46 5.19 -1.53
CA TYR A 87 -5.82 5.43 -1.98
C TYR A 87 -6.68 6.20 -0.98
N GLY A 88 -6.26 6.37 0.28
CA GLY A 88 -6.95 7.27 1.22
C GLY A 88 -7.05 8.70 0.67
N PRO A 89 -5.92 9.38 0.41
CA PRO A 89 -5.89 10.72 -0.16
C PRO A 89 -6.45 10.78 -1.58
N VAL A 90 -6.09 9.81 -2.44
CA VAL A 90 -6.58 9.77 -3.83
C VAL A 90 -8.11 9.71 -3.88
N THR A 91 -8.75 8.93 -3.00
CA THR A 91 -10.22 8.84 -2.94
C THR A 91 -10.83 10.17 -2.50
N PHE A 92 -10.27 10.80 -1.46
CA PHE A 92 -10.73 12.11 -1.01
C PHE A 92 -10.60 13.17 -2.12
N TYR A 93 -9.45 13.26 -2.76
CA TYR A 93 -9.20 14.26 -3.79
C TYR A 93 -9.97 14.00 -5.08
N ALA A 94 -10.18 12.74 -5.47
CA ALA A 94 -11.05 12.40 -6.60
C ALA A 94 -12.51 12.84 -6.34
N TRP A 95 -13.01 12.61 -5.12
CA TRP A 95 -14.32 13.11 -4.70
C TRP A 95 -14.37 14.64 -4.69
N LEU A 96 -13.35 15.32 -4.13
CA LEU A 96 -13.31 16.78 -4.10
C LEU A 96 -13.34 17.36 -5.52
N ILE A 97 -12.56 16.78 -6.42
CA ILE A 97 -12.50 17.18 -7.83
C ILE A 97 -13.85 16.99 -8.53
N SER A 98 -14.59 15.92 -8.25
CA SER A 98 -15.91 15.72 -8.87
C SER A 98 -16.96 16.74 -8.42
N THR A 99 -16.67 17.54 -7.39
CA THR A 99 -17.54 18.63 -6.91
C THR A 99 -17.12 20.02 -7.40
N ARG A 100 -16.01 20.13 -8.14
CA ARG A 100 -15.45 21.42 -8.61
C ARG A 100 -15.59 21.54 -10.13
N GLU A 101 -15.84 22.76 -10.62
CA GLU A 101 -15.95 23.06 -12.05
C GLU A 101 -14.61 22.93 -12.79
N ALA A 102 -13.50 23.20 -12.12
CA ALA A 102 -12.15 23.07 -12.67
C ALA A 102 -11.20 22.46 -11.63
N ALA A 103 -10.37 21.51 -12.09
CA ALA A 103 -9.33 20.90 -11.28
C ALA A 103 -8.02 20.83 -12.08
N PRO A 104 -6.87 21.04 -11.44
CA PRO A 104 -5.58 20.95 -12.12
C PRO A 104 -5.28 19.52 -12.56
N VAL A 105 -4.42 19.36 -13.56
CA VAL A 105 -3.86 18.05 -13.94
C VAL A 105 -2.90 17.59 -12.85
N ALA A 106 -2.91 16.30 -12.54
CA ALA A 106 -2.02 15.74 -11.53
C ALA A 106 -0.54 15.86 -11.95
N PHE A 107 0.29 16.40 -11.06
CA PHE A 107 1.74 16.34 -11.18
C PHE A 107 2.28 14.97 -10.73
N VAL A 108 3.53 14.64 -11.10
CA VAL A 108 4.16 13.37 -10.74
C VAL A 108 4.18 13.17 -9.23
N LEU A 109 3.70 12.01 -8.75
CA LEU A 109 3.53 11.66 -7.33
C LEU A 109 2.53 12.52 -6.54
N SER A 110 1.78 13.39 -7.21
CA SER A 110 0.71 14.14 -6.56
C SER A 110 -0.47 13.24 -6.22
N PHE A 111 -1.07 13.45 -5.05
CA PHE A 111 -2.34 12.82 -4.67
C PHE A 111 -3.56 13.57 -5.22
N TYR A 112 -3.35 14.79 -5.74
CA TYR A 112 -4.38 15.70 -6.21
C TYR A 112 -4.26 15.94 -7.73
N GLY A 113 -5.39 16.28 -8.34
CA GLY A 113 -5.49 16.58 -9.76
C GLY A 113 -6.05 15.44 -10.60
N HIS A 114 -6.52 15.80 -11.80
CA HIS A 114 -7.05 14.85 -12.77
C HIS A 114 -5.98 13.84 -13.18
N GLY A 115 -6.33 12.55 -13.11
CA GLY A 115 -5.43 11.45 -13.46
C GLY A 115 -4.57 10.92 -12.31
N ALA A 116 -4.61 11.52 -11.11
CA ALA A 116 -3.88 11.01 -9.94
C ALA A 116 -4.12 9.50 -9.65
N PRO A 117 -5.36 8.96 -9.75
CA PRO A 117 -5.58 7.52 -9.59
C PRO A 117 -4.84 6.67 -10.64
N ALA A 118 -4.78 7.16 -11.89
CA ALA A 118 -4.13 6.46 -12.99
C ALA A 118 -2.59 6.52 -12.88
N LEU A 119 -2.04 7.59 -12.31
CA LEU A 119 -0.61 7.72 -12.01
C LEU A 119 -0.20 6.84 -10.83
N TRP A 120 -1.00 6.80 -9.76
CA TRP A 120 -0.68 6.03 -8.56
C TRP A 120 -0.88 4.53 -8.71
N ALA A 121 -1.82 4.08 -9.56
CA ALA A 121 -2.07 2.66 -9.78
C ALA A 121 -0.80 1.85 -10.14
N PRO A 122 -0.02 2.19 -11.19
CA PRO A 122 1.20 1.44 -11.52
C PRO A 122 2.26 1.56 -10.41
N ILE A 123 2.37 2.70 -9.74
CA ILE A 123 3.34 2.92 -8.66
C ILE A 123 3.00 2.01 -7.47
N ALA A 124 1.73 1.96 -7.06
CA ALA A 124 1.26 1.10 -5.98
C ALA A 124 1.47 -0.39 -6.30
N VAL A 125 1.26 -0.79 -7.55
CA VAL A 125 1.53 -2.17 -8.00
C VAL A 125 3.02 -2.51 -7.89
N VAL A 126 3.90 -1.64 -8.39
CA VAL A 126 5.35 -1.85 -8.31
C VAL A 126 5.83 -1.87 -6.86
N LEU A 127 5.34 -0.96 -6.02
CA LEU A 127 5.67 -0.92 -4.59
C LEU A 127 5.19 -2.18 -3.87
N ALA A 128 3.94 -2.62 -4.10
CA ALA A 128 3.41 -3.82 -3.49
C ALA A 128 4.20 -5.08 -3.88
N ALA A 129 4.47 -5.24 -5.18
CA ALA A 129 5.25 -6.36 -5.70
C ALA A 129 6.69 -6.35 -5.20
N GLY A 130 7.34 -5.17 -5.22
CA GLY A 130 8.71 -4.97 -4.74
C GLY A 130 8.83 -5.25 -3.26
N SER A 131 7.97 -4.65 -2.42
CA SER A 131 7.95 -4.89 -0.98
C SER A 131 7.74 -6.37 -0.64
N TYR A 132 6.80 -7.02 -1.32
CA TYR A 132 6.58 -8.46 -1.13
C TYR A 132 7.82 -9.27 -1.52
N ALA A 133 8.41 -9.01 -2.69
CA ALA A 133 9.58 -9.72 -3.18
C ALA A 133 10.78 -9.57 -2.23
N ILE A 134 11.04 -8.34 -1.75
CA ILE A 134 12.11 -8.04 -0.80
C ILE A 134 11.89 -8.81 0.51
N GLY A 135 10.70 -8.73 1.10
CA GLY A 135 10.42 -9.42 2.37
C GLY A 135 10.47 -10.94 2.24
N ALA A 136 9.93 -11.49 1.15
CA ALA A 136 9.97 -12.93 0.87
C ALA A 136 11.41 -13.43 0.62
N LEU A 137 12.23 -12.65 -0.09
CA LEU A 137 13.62 -12.98 -0.37
C LEU A 137 14.48 -12.90 0.89
N ALA A 138 14.32 -11.83 1.68
CA ALA A 138 15.00 -11.67 2.97
C ALA A 138 14.69 -12.85 3.91
N ARG A 139 13.43 -13.32 3.92
CA ARG A 139 13.03 -14.51 4.68
C ARG A 139 13.81 -15.75 4.25
N ARG A 140 13.86 -16.01 2.94
CA ARG A 140 14.59 -17.16 2.38
C ARG A 140 16.08 -17.14 2.72
N PHE A 141 16.70 -15.97 2.75
CA PHE A 141 18.10 -15.84 3.16
C PHE A 141 18.27 -16.09 4.66
N GLY A 142 17.39 -15.52 5.50
CA GLY A 142 17.41 -15.78 6.95
C GLY A 142 17.26 -17.27 7.29
N ASP A 143 16.31 -17.95 6.64
CA ASP A 143 16.09 -19.39 6.81
C ASP A 143 17.32 -20.23 6.36
N ARG A 144 18.04 -19.80 5.31
CA ARG A 144 19.26 -20.48 4.82
C ARG A 144 20.49 -20.26 5.71
N LEU A 145 20.57 -19.12 6.38
CA LEU A 145 21.69 -18.75 7.24
C LEU A 145 21.52 -19.30 8.68
N GLY A 146 20.42 -19.99 8.98
CA GLY A 146 20.14 -20.50 10.33
C GLY A 146 19.90 -19.38 11.35
N LEU A 147 19.50 -18.19 10.90
CA LEU A 147 19.19 -17.04 11.76
C LEU A 147 17.77 -17.12 12.35
N ARG A 148 17.14 -18.29 12.26
CA ARG A 148 15.76 -18.58 12.65
C ARG A 148 15.65 -19.98 13.22
#